data_AF-A0A2A8H763-F1
#
_entry.id   AF-A0A2A8H763-F1
#
_cell.length_a   1.000
_cell.length_b   1.000
_cell.length_c   1.000
_cell.angle_alpha   90.00
_cell.angle_beta   90.00
_cell.angle_gamma   90.00
#
_symmetry.space_group_name_H-M   'P 1'
#
loop_
_entity.id
_entity.type
_entity.pdbx_description
1 polymer ?
#
loop_
_entity_poly.entity_id
_entity_poly.type
_entity_poly.pdbx_seq_one_letter_code
_entity_poly.pdbx_strand_id
1 'polypeptide(L)'
;MGLFDKMFGKKQAPTTTRFEMVNDNGGGFFAWNGDIYQSDIIRSCIRPKAKAVGKLVAKHIRDHTTECKVNPDPYIRFMLEEPNPLMTGQMFQEKMTVQLELNHNAFAYIKRD
;
A
#
# COMPACT_ATOMS: atom_id res chain seq x y z
N MET A 1 -34.85 51.40 27.64
CA MET A 1 -35.01 49.99 27.25
C MET A 1 -36.47 49.78 26.87
N GLY A 2 -36.81 49.92 25.58
CA GLY A 2 -38.20 50.02 25.11
C GLY A 2 -38.84 48.69 24.69
N LEU A 3 -40.17 48.63 24.68
CA LEU A 3 -40.97 47.46 24.26
C LEU A 3 -40.68 47.01 22.81
N PHE A 4 -40.27 47.91 21.92
CA PHE A 4 -39.98 47.59 20.52
C PHE A 4 -38.76 46.65 20.33
N ASP A 5 -37.74 46.76 21.18
CA ASP A 5 -36.57 45.85 21.16
C ASP A 5 -36.92 44.41 21.56
N LYS A 6 -38.03 44.23 22.29
CA LYS A 6 -38.51 42.92 22.76
C LYS A 6 -39.43 42.24 21.74
N MET A 7 -40.08 43.00 20.86
CA MET A 7 -40.92 42.47 19.78
C MET A 7 -40.14 42.15 18.50
N PHE A 8 -39.06 42.88 18.20
CA PHE A 8 -38.25 42.68 16.99
C PHE A 8 -36.83 42.20 17.32
N GLY A 9 -36.74 41.12 18.10
CA GLY A 9 -35.50 40.56 18.63
C GLY A 9 -34.30 40.65 17.67
N LYS A 10 -33.15 41.05 18.22
CA LYS A 10 -31.88 41.20 17.49
C LYS A 10 -31.61 39.92 16.67
N LYS A 11 -31.71 40.03 15.34
CA LYS A 11 -31.36 38.93 14.43
C LYS A 11 -29.88 38.61 14.63
N GLN A 12 -29.58 37.42 15.14
CA GLN A 12 -28.21 36.91 15.17
C GLN A 12 -27.69 36.85 13.73
N ALA A 13 -26.49 37.37 13.50
CA ALA A 13 -25.84 37.30 12.20
C ALA A 13 -25.74 35.82 11.78
N PRO A 14 -26.08 35.46 10.52
CA PRO A 14 -26.02 34.08 10.08
C PRO A 14 -24.58 33.58 10.19
N THR A 15 -24.38 32.46 10.87
CA THR A 15 -23.10 31.78 10.95
C THR A 15 -22.75 31.26 9.56
N THR A 16 -21.87 31.97 8.85
CA THR A 16 -21.44 31.56 7.52
C THR A 16 -20.47 30.38 7.65
N THR A 17 -20.89 29.20 7.19
CA THR A 17 -20.00 28.04 7.03
C THR A 17 -19.07 28.31 5.84
N ARG A 18 -17.86 28.79 6.14
CA ARG A 18 -16.82 29.00 5.12
C ARG A 18 -16.18 27.66 4.78
N PHE A 19 -16.44 27.15 3.58
CA PHE A 19 -15.67 26.06 3.01
C PHE A 19 -14.41 26.66 2.39
N GLU A 20 -13.25 26.35 2.95
CA GLU A 20 -11.97 26.68 2.33
C GLU A 20 -11.50 25.46 1.52
N MET A 21 -11.29 25.68 0.22
CA MET A 21 -10.61 24.71 -0.61
C MET A 21 -9.13 24.74 -0.25
N VAL A 22 -8.61 23.63 0.28
CA VAL A 22 -7.16 23.45 0.42
C VAL A 22 -6.60 23.26 -0.99
N ASN A 23 -6.13 24.34 -1.60
CA ASN A 23 -5.37 24.27 -2.83
C ASN A 23 -3.96 23.81 -2.50
N ASP A 24 -3.65 22.56 -2.84
CA ASP A 24 -2.27 22.08 -2.89
C ASP A 24 -1.58 22.78 -4.06
N ASN A 25 -0.76 23.78 -3.74
CA ASN A 25 -0.03 24.57 -4.72
C ASN A 25 1.29 23.85 -5.04
N GLY A 26 1.20 22.72 -5.75
CA GLY A 26 2.36 21.87 -6.01
C GLY A 26 2.16 20.88 -7.13
N GLY A 27 2.21 21.36 -8.38
CA GLY A 27 2.35 20.50 -9.57
C GLY A 27 3.63 19.67 -9.47
N GLY A 28 3.50 18.43 -9.00
CA GLY A 28 4.62 17.51 -8.78
C GLY A 28 5.18 16.95 -10.09
N PHE A 29 5.96 17.76 -10.81
CA PHE A 29 6.94 17.19 -11.73
C PHE A 29 8.02 16.49 -10.90
N PHE A 30 7.91 15.16 -10.78
CA PHE A 30 9.00 14.34 -10.30
C PHE A 30 9.95 14.09 -11.47
N ALA A 31 11.07 14.81 -11.50
CA ALA A 31 12.17 14.45 -12.37
C ALA A 31 12.61 13.02 -12.02
N TRP A 32 12.94 12.20 -13.03
CA TRP A 32 13.48 10.85 -12.86
C TRP A 32 14.84 10.93 -12.16
N ASN A 33 14.84 11.04 -10.83
CA ASN A 33 16.02 11.25 -9.99
C ASN A 33 16.39 10.01 -9.15
N GLY A 34 15.77 8.86 -9.44
CA GLY A 34 16.03 7.59 -8.76
C GLY A 34 15.11 7.29 -7.57
N ASP A 35 14.40 8.30 -7.03
CA ASP A 35 13.49 8.15 -5.88
C ASP A 35 12.02 8.25 -6.28
N ILE A 36 11.70 7.53 -7.35
CA ILE A 36 10.39 7.55 -8.03
C ILE A 36 9.25 7.12 -7.08
N TYR A 37 9.55 6.33 -6.06
CA TYR A 37 8.59 5.91 -5.04
C TYR A 37 8.05 7.05 -4.16
N GLN A 38 8.73 8.21 -4.12
CA GLN A 38 8.25 9.39 -3.38
C GLN A 38 7.01 10.03 -4.02
N SER A 39 6.74 9.75 -5.30
CA SER A 39 5.54 10.24 -5.98
C SER A 39 4.29 9.50 -5.49
N ASP A 40 3.33 10.24 -4.95
CA ASP A 40 2.06 9.68 -4.48
C ASP A 40 1.26 9.02 -5.60
N ILE A 41 1.34 9.54 -6.83
CA ILE A 41 0.72 8.94 -8.01
C ILE A 41 1.29 7.54 -8.24
N ILE A 42 2.62 7.41 -8.25
CA ILE A 42 3.29 6.15 -8.52
C ILE A 42 3.03 5.14 -7.39
N ARG A 43 3.10 5.62 -6.14
CA ARG A 43 2.75 4.81 -4.97
C ARG A 43 1.30 4.33 -5.03
N SER A 44 0.38 5.17 -5.49
CA SER A 44 -1.04 4.81 -5.64
C SER A 44 -1.27 3.73 -6.70
N CYS A 45 -0.44 3.68 -7.74
CA CYS A 45 -0.50 2.65 -8.79
C CYS A 45 0.17 1.33 -8.36
N ILE A 46 1.33 1.39 -7.72
CA ILE A 46 2.10 0.19 -7.33
C ILE A 46 1.46 -0.52 -6.13
N ARG A 47 0.95 0.23 -5.15
CA ARG A 47 0.47 -0.34 -3.88
C ARG A 47 -0.68 -1.34 -4.03
N PRO A 48 -1.71 -1.12 -4.88
CA PRO A 48 -2.76 -2.11 -5.13
C PRO A 48 -2.20 -3.41 -5.69
N LYS A 49 -1.26 -3.33 -6.64
CA LYS A 49 -0.60 -4.51 -7.24
C LYS A 49 0.22 -5.27 -6.21
N ALA A 50 1.10 -4.60 -5.48
CA ALA A 50 1.91 -5.21 -4.43
C ALA A 50 1.02 -5.88 -3.37
N LYS A 51 -0.05 -5.22 -2.90
CA LYS A 51 -1.02 -5.80 -1.96
C LYS A 51 -1.77 -6.99 -2.53
N ALA A 52 -2.12 -6.98 -3.81
CA ALA A 52 -2.80 -8.11 -4.45
C ALA A 52 -1.87 -9.33 -4.50
N VAL A 53 -0.59 -9.12 -4.85
CA VAL A 53 0.43 -10.17 -4.84
C VAL A 53 0.67 -10.67 -3.43
N GLY A 54 0.81 -9.80 -2.42
CA GLY A 54 1.03 -10.20 -1.04
C GLY A 54 -0.10 -11.02 -0.41
N LYS A 55 -1.31 -10.97 -0.97
CA LYS A 55 -2.44 -11.84 -0.56
C LYS A 55 -2.34 -13.26 -1.11
N LEU A 56 -1.42 -13.52 -2.05
CA LEU A 56 -1.24 -14.83 -2.65
C LEU A 56 -0.50 -15.76 -1.68
N VAL A 57 -1.05 -16.96 -1.50
CA VAL A 57 -0.41 -18.01 -0.71
C VAL A 57 0.45 -18.84 -1.65
N ALA A 58 1.77 -18.71 -1.54
CA ALA A 58 2.70 -19.53 -2.28
C ALA A 58 2.58 -21.00 -1.84
N LYS A 59 2.51 -21.91 -2.81
CA LYS A 59 2.43 -23.35 -2.58
C LYS A 59 3.51 -24.04 -3.39
N HIS A 60 4.19 -24.99 -2.75
CA HIS A 60 5.07 -25.92 -3.43
C HIS A 60 4.22 -27.05 -4.00
N ILE A 61 4.10 -27.11 -5.32
CA ILE A 61 3.39 -28.18 -6.02
C ILE A 61 4.43 -29.16 -6.56
N ARG A 62 4.29 -30.44 -6.22
CA ARG A 62 5.07 -31.53 -6.81
C ARG A 62 4.12 -32.38 -7.65
N ASP A 63 4.31 -32.30 -8.96
CA ASP A 63 3.49 -32.99 -9.93
C ASP A 63 4.27 -34.19 -10.49
N HIS A 64 3.72 -35.38 -10.32
CA HIS A 64 4.19 -36.63 -10.90
C HIS A 64 3.10 -37.20 -11.81
N THR A 65 3.48 -38.06 -12.75
CA THR A 65 2.56 -38.68 -13.73
C THR A 65 1.34 -39.36 -13.11
N THR A 66 1.40 -39.72 -11.82
CA THR A 66 0.33 -40.42 -11.09
C THR A 66 -0.24 -39.63 -9.90
N GLU A 67 0.41 -38.58 -9.41
CA GLU A 67 -0.09 -37.79 -8.28
C GLU A 67 0.37 -36.33 -8.33
N CYS A 68 -0.51 -35.42 -7.91
CA CYS A 68 -0.18 -34.02 -7.66
C CYS A 68 -0.26 -33.78 -6.15
N LYS A 69 0.89 -33.53 -5.50
CA LYS A 69 0.97 -33.24 -4.07
C LYS A 69 1.18 -31.75 -3.83
N VAL A 70 0.37 -31.19 -2.95
CA VAL A 70 0.48 -29.80 -2.49
C VAL A 70 1.26 -29.77 -1.17
N ASN A 71 2.35 -29.02 -1.15
CA ASN A 71 3.27 -28.86 -0.03
C ASN A 71 3.76 -30.21 0.55
N PRO A 72 4.38 -31.09 -0.27
CA PRO A 72 4.88 -32.38 0.20
C PRO A 72 6.05 -32.24 1.20
N ASP A 73 6.74 -31.10 1.19
CA ASP A 73 7.86 -30.79 2.06
C ASP A 73 7.48 -29.65 3.02
N PRO A 74 7.35 -29.92 4.34
CA PRO A 74 7.05 -28.90 5.34
C PRO A 74 8.11 -27.79 5.41
N TYR A 75 9.38 -28.10 5.18
CA TYR A 75 10.45 -27.11 5.27
C TYR A 75 10.28 -26.01 4.21
N ILE A 76 9.99 -26.40 2.97
CA ILE A 76 9.74 -25.44 1.88
C ILE A 76 8.50 -24.62 2.17
N ARG A 77 7.45 -25.23 2.76
CA ARG A 77 6.25 -24.50 3.17
C ARG A 77 6.59 -23.41 4.20
N PHE A 78 7.32 -23.75 5.26
CA PHE A 78 7.72 -22.77 6.26
C PHE A 78 8.59 -21.65 5.67
N MET A 79 9.52 -21.97 4.76
CA MET A 79 10.32 -20.96 4.07
C MET A 79 9.46 -20.00 3.21
N LEU A 80 8.38 -20.48 2.61
CA LEU A 80 7.45 -19.65 1.83
C LEU A 80 6.53 -18.78 2.72
N GLU A 81 6.18 -19.27 3.91
CA GLU A 81 5.35 -18.55 4.89
C GLU A 81 6.16 -17.51 5.68
N GLU A 82 7.38 -17.85 6.09
CA GLU A 82 8.28 -17.01 6.90
C GLU A 82 9.73 -17.16 6.38
N PRO A 83 10.13 -16.39 5.35
CA PRO A 83 11.42 -16.56 4.69
C PRO A 83 12.62 -16.19 5.56
N ASN A 84 12.43 -15.32 6.55
CA ASN A 84 13.44 -14.97 7.54
C ASN A 84 12.77 -14.49 8.85
N PRO A 85 13.53 -14.37 9.96
CA PRO A 85 12.96 -13.98 11.26
C PRO A 85 12.38 -12.56 11.33
N LEU A 86 12.61 -11.72 10.32
CA LEU A 86 12.27 -10.30 10.33
C LEU A 86 11.05 -9.97 9.44
N MET A 87 10.59 -10.91 8.59
CA MET A 87 9.47 -10.65 7.69
C MET A 87 8.69 -11.92 7.36
N THR A 88 7.38 -11.75 7.19
CA THR A 88 6.48 -12.80 6.67
C THR A 88 6.60 -12.94 5.15
N GLY A 89 6.10 -14.04 4.60
CA GLY A 89 6.03 -14.30 3.16
C GLY A 89 5.24 -13.23 2.40
N GLN A 90 4.14 -12.74 2.99
CA GLN A 90 3.39 -11.61 2.44
C GLN A 90 4.28 -10.37 2.31
N MET A 91 4.97 -9.98 3.37
CA MET A 91 5.84 -8.80 3.35
C MET A 91 6.97 -8.96 2.33
N PHE A 92 7.53 -10.16 2.22
CA PHE A 92 8.57 -10.46 1.24
C PHE A 92 8.06 -10.30 -0.20
N GLN A 93 6.89 -10.86 -0.52
CA GLN A 93 6.26 -10.72 -1.84
C GLN A 93 5.92 -9.27 -2.18
N GLU A 94 5.40 -8.50 -1.22
CA GLU A 94 5.12 -7.07 -1.39
C GLU A 94 6.41 -6.29 -1.70
N LYS A 95 7.48 -6.52 -0.94
CA LYS A 95 8.78 -5.87 -1.15
C LYS A 95 9.40 -6.23 -2.50
N MET A 96 9.35 -7.51 -2.89
CA MET A 96 9.85 -7.96 -4.18
C MET A 96 9.06 -7.35 -5.34
N THR A 97 7.74 -7.28 -5.22
CA THR A 97 6.87 -6.66 -6.24
C THR A 97 7.17 -5.16 -6.35
N VAL A 98 7.30 -4.45 -5.23
CA VAL A 98 7.64 -3.02 -5.25
C VAL A 98 9.00 -2.77 -5.92
N GLN A 99 10.01 -3.58 -5.62
CA GLN A 99 11.32 -3.47 -6.28
C GLN A 99 11.21 -3.70 -7.80
N LEU A 100 10.46 -4.73 -8.21
CA LEU A 100 10.22 -5.03 -9.61
C LEU A 100 9.52 -3.86 -10.34
N GLU A 101 8.49 -3.26 -9.75
CA GLU A 101 7.78 -2.15 -10.40
C GLU A 101 8.62 -0.87 -10.48
N LEU A 102 9.47 -0.61 -9.48
CA LEU A 102 10.30 0.60 -9.44
C LEU A 102 11.52 0.51 -10.35
N ASN A 103 12.20 -0.64 -10.32
CA ASN A 103 13.51 -0.81 -10.96
C ASN A 103 13.48 -1.72 -12.18
N HIS A 104 12.30 -2.26 -12.53
CA HIS A 104 12.16 -3.34 -13.51
C HIS A 104 12.99 -4.59 -13.16
N ASN A 105 13.38 -4.72 -11.89
CA ASN A 105 14.26 -5.77 -11.40
C ASN A 105 14.08 -5.96 -9.89
N ALA A 106 14.22 -7.18 -9.42
CA ALA A 106 14.14 -7.51 -7.99
C ALA A 106 15.02 -8.72 -7.67
N PHE A 107 15.75 -8.65 -6.56
CA PHE A 107 16.68 -9.71 -6.13
C PHE A 107 16.36 -10.20 -4.73
N ALA A 108 16.48 -11.51 -4.53
CA ALA A 108 16.40 -12.14 -3.22
C ALA A 108 17.75 -12.76 -2.86
N TYR A 109 18.31 -12.36 -1.72
CA TYR A 109 19.54 -12.95 -1.21
C TYR A 109 19.24 -14.24 -0.43
N ILE A 110 19.86 -15.34 -0.85
CA ILE A 110 19.75 -16.63 -0.19
C ILE A 110 21.04 -16.84 0.61
N LYS A 111 20.95 -16.67 1.93
CA LYS A 111 22.05 -17.04 2.84
C LYS A 111 22.02 -18.56 3.03
N ARG A 112 23.07 -19.24 2.58
CA ARG A 112 23.32 -20.65 2.88
C ARG A 112 24.56 -20.69 3.78
N ASP A 113 24.42 -21.29 4.95
CA ASP A 113 25.53 -21.64 5.83
C ASP A 113 25.95 -23.10 5.57
#